data_AF-B1M2U3-F1
#
_entry.id   AF-B1M2U3-F1
#
_cell.length_a   1.000
_cell.length_b   1.000
_cell.length_c   1.000
_cell.angle_alpha   90.00
_cell.angle_beta   90.00
_cell.angle_gamma   90.00
#
_symmetry.space_group_name_H-M   'P 1'
#
loop_
_entity.id
_entity.type
_entity.pdbx_description
1 polymer ?
#
loop_
_entity_poly.entity_id
_entity_poly.type
_entity_poly.pdbx_seq_one_letter_code
_entity_poly.pdbx_strand_id
1 'polypeptide(L)'
;MPFVAPEDVGTTRRRTLSGRRRLQAWERTAGTCVICGQHIDGVRERWIVEHIRALELGGADDLKNMGPAHEACGREKTRDDHARAAKAKRQKIRYLGAVVGPARPLPGSRVCALKRKVNGTVVLRETHARPRSGAEAKAGQRTAPGPEPKTFAMGSPLDRVVRLCLTPAPSAKENRAGTANQMTKRPTTVKPRTADGADGDAPALGEILPAIPAHLDFLFADRPLLPGENVEQYDALLRNIVQQVEPADVIEALCVKDIVDLIWEAKRLRRWRGQILVQAQLKAVEELIRPTLQNGEDIDISTAPGYSPEALALGWVTGREIKKGLVDKILQERSLTAEDIKAQGFLLTLPAIERIDRLASAADQRRDALLREIERKRASFAQQVRTATAGFLDVEHTETR
;
A
#
# COMPACT_ATOMS: atom_id res chain seq x y z
N MET A 1 -3.89 2.07 50.21
CA MET A 1 -4.90 2.76 49.38
C MET A 1 -5.76 1.69 48.75
N PRO A 2 -7.02 1.50 49.15
CA PRO A 2 -7.90 0.55 48.45
C PRO A 2 -8.04 0.99 46.99
N PHE A 3 -7.92 0.05 46.07
CA PHE A 3 -8.19 0.29 44.65
C PHE A 3 -9.69 0.58 44.51
N VAL A 4 -10.05 1.85 44.54
CA VAL A 4 -11.36 2.29 44.05
C VAL A 4 -11.34 1.97 42.57
N ALA A 5 -12.06 0.94 42.14
CA ALA A 5 -12.24 0.67 40.72
C ALA A 5 -12.98 1.88 40.13
N PRO A 6 -12.33 2.73 39.32
CA PRO A 6 -13.06 3.80 38.67
C PRO A 6 -14.10 3.15 37.75
N GLU A 7 -15.35 3.59 37.83
CA GLU A 7 -16.36 3.20 36.85
C GLU A 7 -15.82 3.59 35.47
N ASP A 8 -15.50 2.59 34.65
CA ASP A 8 -15.04 2.82 33.30
C ASP A 8 -16.21 3.36 32.49
N VAL A 9 -16.14 4.65 32.17
CA VAL A 9 -17.05 5.31 31.22
C VAL A 9 -16.67 4.87 29.81
N GLY A 10 -16.76 3.56 29.57
CA GLY A 10 -16.49 2.91 28.30
C GLY A 10 -17.56 3.27 27.27
N THR A 11 -17.29 2.95 26.00
CA THR A 11 -18.30 3.09 24.93
C THR A 11 -19.48 2.19 25.23
N THR A 12 -20.70 2.74 25.27
CA THR A 12 -21.92 1.98 25.53
C THR A 12 -22.05 0.83 24.53
N ARG A 13 -22.22 -0.41 25.03
CA ARG A 13 -22.40 -1.59 24.17
C ARG A 13 -23.70 -1.46 23.39
N ARG A 14 -23.63 -1.61 22.06
CA ARG A 14 -24.81 -1.64 21.18
C ARG A 14 -25.60 -2.93 21.42
N ARG A 15 -26.89 -2.81 21.73
CA ARG A 15 -27.82 -3.95 21.81
C ARG A 15 -28.35 -4.29 20.41
N THR A 16 -28.79 -5.53 20.24
CA THR A 16 -29.50 -5.95 19.02
C THR A 16 -30.83 -5.20 18.93
N LEU A 17 -31.15 -4.68 17.75
CA LEU A 17 -32.37 -3.91 17.50
C LEU A 17 -33.48 -4.84 17.01
N SER A 18 -34.45 -5.13 17.87
CA SER A 18 -35.64 -5.88 17.50
C SER A 18 -36.57 -5.06 16.60
N GLY A 19 -37.39 -5.73 15.79
CA GLY A 19 -38.38 -5.06 14.92
C GLY A 19 -39.30 -4.11 15.70
N ARG A 20 -39.75 -4.52 16.89
CA ARG A 20 -40.55 -3.69 17.80
C ARG A 20 -39.85 -2.39 18.20
N ARG A 21 -38.55 -2.47 18.48
CA ARG A 21 -37.75 -1.32 18.90
C ARG A 21 -37.48 -0.35 17.75
N ARG A 22 -37.35 -0.88 16.52
CA ARG A 22 -37.30 -0.06 15.29
C ARG A 22 -38.61 0.70 15.06
N LEU A 23 -39.75 0.03 15.24
CA LEU A 23 -41.08 0.65 15.14
C LEU A 23 -41.26 1.77 16.18
N GLN A 24 -40.90 1.53 17.44
CA GLN A 24 -40.95 2.54 18.50
C GLN A 24 -40.11 3.79 18.20
N ALA A 25 -38.93 3.62 17.59
CA ALA A 25 -38.08 4.74 17.19
C ALA A 25 -38.72 5.56 16.04
N TRP A 26 -39.40 4.87 15.12
CA TRP A 26 -40.15 5.49 14.03
C TRP A 26 -41.38 6.27 14.53
N GLU A 27 -42.23 5.64 15.33
CA GLU A 27 -43.47 6.23 15.86
C GLU A 27 -43.20 7.46 16.73
N ARG A 28 -42.14 7.41 17.57
CA ARG A 28 -41.73 8.53 18.43
C ARG A 28 -41.38 9.80 17.64
N THR A 29 -40.83 9.64 16.45
CA THR A 29 -40.35 10.74 15.60
C THR A 29 -41.30 11.03 14.44
N ALA A 30 -42.45 10.33 14.40
CA ALA A 30 -43.40 10.38 13.30
C ALA A 30 -42.72 10.26 11.92
N GLY A 31 -41.74 9.36 11.77
CA GLY A 31 -41.02 9.15 10.51
C GLY A 31 -40.09 10.31 10.09
N THR A 32 -39.77 11.24 10.99
CA THR A 32 -38.89 12.37 10.68
C THR A 32 -37.41 11.98 10.86
N CYS A 33 -36.59 12.27 9.85
CA CYS A 33 -35.16 12.03 9.89
C CYS A 33 -34.49 12.82 11.02
N VAL A 34 -33.80 12.11 11.93
CA VAL A 34 -33.12 12.74 13.08
C VAL A 34 -31.89 13.57 12.72
N ILE A 35 -31.48 13.58 11.44
CA ILE A 35 -30.28 14.28 10.95
C ILE A 35 -30.67 15.53 10.18
N CYS A 36 -31.53 15.41 9.16
CA CYS A 36 -31.93 16.55 8.32
C CYS A 36 -33.28 17.16 8.69
N GLY A 37 -34.06 16.51 9.57
CA GLY A 37 -35.38 17.00 9.99
C GLY A 37 -36.49 16.86 8.95
N GLN A 38 -36.22 16.22 7.80
CA GLN A 38 -37.23 15.97 6.76
C GLN A 38 -38.00 14.67 7.04
N HIS A 39 -39.26 14.62 6.61
CA HIS A 39 -40.09 13.42 6.73
C HIS A 39 -39.64 12.35 5.72
N ILE A 40 -39.51 11.11 6.18
CA ILE A 40 -39.07 9.96 5.37
C ILE A 40 -40.30 9.22 4.84
N ASP A 41 -40.34 8.93 3.55
CA ASP A 41 -41.32 7.98 3.00
C ASP A 41 -40.84 6.55 3.26
N GLY A 42 -41.34 5.92 4.33
CA GLY A 42 -40.90 4.58 4.74
C GLY A 42 -41.17 3.45 3.74
N VAL A 43 -41.98 3.68 2.69
CA VAL A 43 -42.26 2.70 1.63
C VAL A 43 -41.33 2.89 0.43
N ARG A 44 -41.03 4.14 0.07
CA ARG A 44 -40.23 4.47 -1.12
C ARG A 44 -38.75 4.69 -0.83
N GLU A 45 -38.42 5.12 0.38
CA GLU A 45 -37.07 5.52 0.76
C GLU A 45 -36.45 4.55 1.76
N ARG A 46 -35.18 4.21 1.52
CA ARG A 46 -34.41 3.39 2.45
C ARG A 46 -33.96 4.19 3.65
N TRP A 47 -34.25 3.68 4.84
CA TRP A 47 -33.90 4.32 6.10
C TRP A 47 -33.29 3.33 7.10
N ILE A 48 -32.46 3.89 7.99
CA ILE A 48 -31.77 3.16 9.04
C ILE A 48 -32.10 3.78 10.42
N VAL A 49 -31.96 3.00 11.48
CA VAL A 49 -32.03 3.53 12.86
C VAL A 49 -30.65 4.03 13.23
N GLU A 50 -30.55 5.34 13.43
CA GLU A 50 -29.31 6.05 13.74
C GLU A 50 -29.37 6.66 15.14
N HIS A 51 -28.23 6.71 15.83
CA HIS A 51 -28.13 7.35 17.14
C HIS A 51 -27.88 8.85 17.00
N ILE A 52 -28.66 9.70 17.65
CA ILE A 52 -28.51 11.18 17.58
C ILE A 52 -27.09 11.58 18.02
N ARG A 53 -26.67 11.09 19.19
CA ARG A 53 -25.28 11.10 19.64
C ARG A 53 -24.68 9.72 19.44
N ALA A 54 -23.58 9.63 18.70
CA ALA A 54 -22.90 8.35 18.46
C ALA A 54 -22.41 7.69 19.76
N LEU A 55 -22.48 6.36 19.80
CA LEU A 55 -22.01 5.54 20.93
C LEU A 55 -20.51 5.76 21.21
N GLU A 56 -19.70 5.95 20.16
CA GLU A 56 -18.26 6.24 20.30
C GLU A 56 -17.95 7.58 20.96
N LEU A 57 -18.93 8.50 20.98
CA LEU A 57 -18.85 9.83 21.59
C LEU A 57 -19.64 9.91 22.90
N GLY A 58 -19.93 8.76 23.53
CA GLY A 58 -20.66 8.67 24.80
C GLY A 58 -22.17 8.83 24.65
N GLY A 59 -22.72 8.48 23.48
CA GLY A 59 -24.16 8.35 23.30
C GLY A 59 -24.72 7.13 24.02
N ALA A 60 -25.89 7.26 24.64
CA ALA A 60 -26.60 6.15 25.25
C ALA A 60 -27.31 5.30 24.18
N ASP A 61 -27.39 3.98 24.40
CA ASP A 61 -28.13 3.06 23.54
C ASP A 61 -29.60 2.96 23.94
N ASP A 62 -30.27 4.11 24.04
CA ASP A 62 -31.66 4.26 24.48
C ASP A 62 -32.54 4.84 23.36
N LEU A 63 -33.84 4.56 23.41
CA LEU A 63 -34.83 5.08 22.45
C LEU A 63 -34.88 6.62 22.39
N LYS A 64 -34.44 7.31 23.44
CA LYS A 64 -34.35 8.78 23.47
C LYS A 64 -33.22 9.31 22.58
N ASN A 65 -32.19 8.49 22.33
CA ASN A 65 -31.00 8.83 21.56
C ASN A 65 -30.96 8.12 20.20
N MET A 66 -32.08 7.61 19.68
CA MET A 66 -32.15 6.99 18.36
C MET A 66 -33.45 7.32 17.63
N GLY A 67 -33.37 7.36 16.31
CA GLY A 67 -34.53 7.56 15.44
C GLY A 67 -34.21 7.17 13.99
N PRO A 68 -35.19 7.27 13.09
CA PRO A 68 -35.00 6.97 11.69
C PRO A 68 -34.14 8.05 11.04
N ALA A 69 -33.29 7.64 10.09
CA ALA A 69 -32.50 8.53 9.25
C ALA A 69 -32.46 7.98 7.83
N HIS A 70 -32.41 8.86 6.83
CA HIS A 70 -32.09 8.44 5.46
C HIS A 70 -30.74 7.72 5.44
N GLU A 71 -30.61 6.70 4.59
CA GLU A 71 -29.35 5.95 4.46
C GLU A 71 -28.15 6.86 4.11
N ALA A 72 -28.37 7.85 3.24
CA ALA A 72 -27.37 8.84 2.87
C ALA A 72 -26.95 9.73 4.05
N CYS A 73 -27.92 10.28 4.79
CA CYS A 73 -27.65 11.10 5.97
C CYS A 73 -26.91 10.30 7.05
N GLY A 74 -27.31 9.04 7.27
CA GLY A 74 -26.66 8.15 8.22
C GLY A 74 -25.20 7.84 7.85
N ARG A 75 -24.90 7.61 6.57
CA ARG A 75 -23.53 7.39 6.07
C ARG A 75 -22.65 8.62 6.32
N GLU A 76 -23.13 9.82 6.00
CA GLU A 76 -22.38 11.06 6.22
C GLU A 76 -22.10 11.30 7.71
N LYS A 77 -23.12 11.16 8.55
CA LYS A 77 -22.98 11.28 9.99
C LYS A 77 -21.98 10.26 10.57
N THR A 78 -22.04 9.00 10.12
CA THR A 78 -21.13 7.94 10.58
C THR A 78 -19.67 8.31 10.31
N ARG A 79 -19.37 8.82 9.11
CA ARG A 79 -18.02 9.30 8.74
C ARG A 79 -17.55 10.41 9.69
N ASP A 80 -18.40 11.40 9.94
CA ASP A 80 -18.04 12.55 10.77
C ASP A 80 -17.91 12.17 12.24
N ASP A 81 -18.74 11.26 12.75
CA ASP A 81 -18.67 10.73 14.10
C ASP A 81 -17.36 9.96 14.35
N HIS A 82 -16.96 9.08 13.44
CA HIS A 82 -15.68 8.39 13.56
C HIS A 82 -14.50 9.37 13.53
N ALA A 83 -14.56 10.42 12.71
CA ALA A 83 -13.54 11.46 12.66
C ALA A 83 -13.45 12.23 14.00
N ARG A 84 -14.59 12.61 14.58
CA ARG A 84 -14.68 13.26 15.90
C ARG A 84 -14.18 12.34 17.02
N ALA A 85 -14.60 11.08 17.03
CA ALA A 85 -14.19 10.09 18.02
C ALA A 85 -12.67 9.85 17.98
N ALA A 86 -12.09 9.72 16.78
CA ALA A 86 -10.64 9.60 16.62
C ALA A 86 -9.89 10.85 17.14
N LYS A 87 -10.43 12.05 16.92
CA LYS A 87 -9.86 13.30 17.46
C LYS A 87 -9.92 13.33 18.99
N ALA A 88 -11.06 12.98 19.59
CA ALA A 88 -11.23 12.92 21.03
C ALA A 88 -10.29 11.88 21.68
N LYS A 89 -10.17 10.68 21.10
CA LYS A 89 -9.22 9.65 21.54
C LYS A 89 -7.78 10.17 21.51
N ARG A 90 -7.35 10.82 20.42
CA ARG A 90 -6.01 11.44 20.32
C ARG A 90 -5.78 12.54 21.36
N GLN A 91 -6.79 13.36 21.65
CA GLN A 91 -6.70 14.39 22.70
C GLN A 91 -6.57 13.75 24.09
N LYS A 92 -7.39 12.74 24.41
CA LYS A 92 -7.32 12.01 25.69
C LYS A 92 -5.95 11.36 25.88
N ILE A 93 -5.40 10.71 24.86
CA ILE A 93 -4.05 10.12 24.88
C ILE A 93 -2.98 11.19 25.19
N ARG A 94 -3.07 12.36 24.55
CA ARG A 94 -2.13 13.47 24.81
C ARG A 94 -2.26 14.04 26.22
N TYR A 95 -3.50 14.24 26.69
CA TYR A 95 -3.78 14.78 28.01
C TYR A 95 -3.29 13.84 29.13
N LEU A 96 -3.54 12.54 28.98
CA LEU A 96 -3.08 11.52 29.93
C LEU A 96 -1.56 11.27 29.85
N GLY A 97 -0.85 11.87 28.90
CA GLY A 97 0.57 11.60 28.68
C GLY A 97 0.86 10.19 28.13
N ALA A 98 -0.16 9.43 27.74
CA ALA A 98 -0.05 8.06 27.21
C ALA A 98 0.43 8.02 25.74
N VAL A 99 1.10 9.09 25.28
CA VAL A 99 1.65 9.17 23.92
C VAL A 99 2.90 8.30 23.87
N VAL A 100 2.78 7.11 23.29
CA VAL A 100 3.93 6.28 22.96
C VAL A 100 4.59 6.84 21.71
N GLY A 101 5.80 7.38 21.86
CA GLY A 101 6.61 7.84 20.74
C GLY A 101 7.11 6.66 19.90
N PRO A 102 7.34 6.84 18.58
CA PRO A 102 7.93 5.79 17.76
C PRO A 102 9.35 5.48 18.25
N ALA A 103 9.65 4.22 18.51
CA ALA A 103 11.00 3.77 18.91
C ALA A 103 12.07 4.11 17.86
N ARG A 104 11.66 4.23 16.58
CA ARG A 104 12.51 4.64 15.45
C ARG A 104 11.79 5.73 14.65
N PRO A 105 11.95 7.01 15.00
CA PRO A 105 11.32 8.10 14.29
C PRO A 105 11.89 8.23 12.87
N LEU A 106 11.02 8.52 11.90
CA LEU A 106 11.43 8.74 10.51
C LEU A 106 12.50 9.85 10.42
N PRO A 107 13.58 9.66 9.63
CA PRO A 107 14.62 10.68 9.44
C PRO A 107 14.03 12.01 8.95
N GLY A 108 14.37 13.12 9.61
CA GLY A 108 13.86 14.45 9.26
C GLY A 108 12.46 14.78 9.80
N SER A 109 11.77 13.83 10.43
CA SER A 109 10.50 14.10 11.11
C SER A 109 10.69 15.05 12.30
N ARG A 110 9.60 15.69 12.76
CA ARG A 110 9.63 16.58 13.93
C ARG A 110 10.04 15.87 15.23
N VAL A 111 9.92 14.55 15.28
CA VAL A 111 10.25 13.69 16.43
C VAL A 111 11.69 13.16 16.33
N CYS A 112 12.33 13.25 15.15
CA CYS A 112 13.72 12.89 14.96
C CYS A 112 14.65 14.02 15.41
N ALA A 113 15.83 13.64 15.93
CA ALA A 113 16.90 14.56 16.29
C ALA A 113 17.49 15.29 15.07
N LEU A 114 17.27 14.81 13.83
CA LEU A 114 17.76 15.45 12.62
C LEU A 114 16.68 16.32 11.99
N LYS A 115 17.01 17.57 11.62
CA LYS A 115 16.16 18.48 10.86
C LYS A 115 16.85 18.89 9.56
N ARG A 116 16.12 18.93 8.46
CA ARG A 116 16.60 19.49 7.19
C ARG A 116 16.27 20.99 7.16
N LYS A 117 17.27 21.83 6.95
CA LYS A 117 17.11 23.27 6.74
C LYS A 117 16.64 23.53 5.31
N VAL A 118 16.09 24.73 5.07
CA VAL A 118 15.59 25.17 3.75
C VAL A 118 16.70 25.15 2.69
N ASN A 119 17.95 25.39 3.09
CA ASN A 119 19.14 25.30 2.25
C ASN A 119 19.61 23.85 1.98
N GLY A 120 18.79 22.84 2.30
CA GLY A 120 19.09 21.42 2.04
C GLY A 120 19.97 20.73 3.08
N THR A 121 20.68 21.46 3.95
CA THR A 121 21.58 20.90 4.96
C THR A 121 20.80 20.17 6.07
N VAL A 122 21.22 18.95 6.41
CA VAL A 122 20.70 18.21 7.57
C VAL A 122 21.53 18.57 8.79
N VAL A 123 20.88 19.08 9.84
CA VAL A 123 21.52 19.45 11.10
C VAL A 123 20.84 18.75 12.27
N LEU A 124 21.56 18.58 13.37
CA LEU A 124 20.94 18.20 14.63
C LEU A 124 19.99 19.32 15.08
N ARG A 125 18.79 18.92 15.49
CA ARG A 125 17.77 19.77 16.05
C ARG A 125 18.19 20.06 17.47
N GLU A 126 18.59 21.30 17.72
CA GLU A 126 18.81 21.82 19.07
C GLU A 126 17.57 21.52 19.92
N THR A 127 17.76 20.70 20.96
CA THR A 127 16.72 20.38 21.92
C THR A 127 16.47 21.61 22.78
N HIS A 128 15.68 22.55 22.28
CA HIS A 128 14.97 23.43 23.20
C HIS A 128 13.97 22.55 23.94
N ALA A 129 14.22 22.30 25.23
CA ALA A 129 13.16 21.96 26.15
C ALA A 129 12.10 23.05 25.99
N ARG A 130 11.03 22.73 25.24
CA ARG A 130 9.93 23.67 25.02
C ARG A 130 9.32 23.94 26.40
N PRO A 131 9.21 25.20 26.86
CA PRO A 131 8.39 25.47 28.03
C PRO A 131 6.98 25.01 27.70
N ARG A 132 6.38 24.25 28.64
CA ARG A 132 4.98 23.84 28.59
C ARG A 132 4.14 25.12 28.49
N SER A 133 3.58 25.40 27.32
CA SER A 133 2.65 26.52 27.15
C SER A 133 1.35 26.20 27.87
N GLY A 134 1.01 26.99 28.89
CA GLY A 134 -0.33 27.04 29.49
C GLY A 134 -0.37 27.04 31.01
N ALA A 135 0.23 28.03 31.66
CA ALA A 135 -0.17 28.46 33.00
C ALA A 135 0.28 29.92 33.20
N GLU A 136 -0.60 30.87 32.88
CA GLU A 136 -0.45 32.24 33.34
C GLU A 136 -0.69 32.27 34.85
N ALA A 137 0.39 32.30 35.63
CA ALA A 137 0.33 32.70 37.02
C ALA A 137 0.78 34.16 37.12
N LYS A 138 -0.18 35.06 37.34
CA LYS A 138 0.08 36.46 37.70
C LYS A 138 0.93 36.50 38.97
N ALA A 139 2.17 36.98 38.86
CA ALA A 139 3.02 37.27 40.01
C ALA A 139 2.61 38.63 40.60
N GLY A 140 1.88 38.58 41.72
CA GLY A 140 1.79 39.69 42.65
C GLY A 140 3.09 39.79 43.43
N GLN A 141 3.76 40.95 43.35
CA GLN A 141 4.91 41.29 44.17
C GLN A 141 4.52 41.30 45.65
N ARG A 142 5.32 40.64 46.51
CA ARG A 142 5.57 41.03 47.89
C ARG A 142 6.87 40.39 48.37
N THR A 143 7.76 41.25 48.84
CA THR A 143 9.08 41.04 49.45
C THR A 143 8.98 40.65 50.93
N ALA A 144 9.83 39.73 51.41
CA ALA A 144 10.51 39.78 52.72
C ALA A 144 11.48 38.58 52.91
N PRO A 145 12.50 38.65 53.81
CA PRO A 145 13.75 37.89 53.67
C PRO A 145 14.07 36.84 54.76
N GLY A 146 14.98 35.91 54.43
CA GLY A 146 15.84 35.09 55.32
C GLY A 146 15.26 33.75 55.83
N PRO A 147 16.07 32.79 56.34
CA PRO A 147 17.54 32.70 56.40
C PRO A 147 18.13 31.39 55.78
N GLU A 148 19.42 31.42 55.42
CA GLU A 148 20.28 30.22 55.25
C GLU A 148 20.60 29.59 56.64
N PRO A 149 20.94 28.29 56.82
CA PRO A 149 22.00 27.51 56.13
C PRO A 149 21.59 26.02 55.89
N LYS A 150 22.34 25.08 55.29
CA LYS A 150 23.74 24.67 55.47
C LYS A 150 24.21 23.88 54.24
N THR A 151 25.43 24.17 53.85
CA THR A 151 26.26 23.40 52.92
C THR A 151 26.59 22.01 53.47
N PHE A 152 26.38 20.98 52.65
CA PHE A 152 27.20 19.76 52.67
C PHE A 152 27.87 19.65 51.31
N ALA A 153 29.20 19.75 51.31
CA ALA A 153 30.04 19.56 50.15
C ALA A 153 30.38 18.07 50.00
N MET A 154 30.16 17.51 48.81
CA MET A 154 30.87 16.33 48.29
C MET A 154 30.69 16.25 46.77
N GLY A 155 31.80 16.27 46.03
CA GLY A 155 31.88 15.75 44.65
C GLY A 155 32.12 16.79 43.55
N SER A 156 33.38 16.99 43.19
CA SER A 156 33.86 17.64 41.96
C SER A 156 33.32 16.95 40.68
N PRO A 157 33.25 17.64 39.52
CA PRO A 157 32.59 17.13 38.33
C PRO A 157 33.53 16.19 37.56
N LEU A 158 33.09 14.94 37.34
CA LEU A 158 33.71 14.12 36.30
C LEU A 158 33.08 14.45 34.96
N ASP A 159 33.98 14.64 34.01
CA ASP A 159 33.77 15.09 32.65
C ASP A 159 32.54 14.49 31.95
N ARG A 160 31.88 15.40 31.23
CA ARG A 160 30.90 15.11 30.19
C ARG A 160 31.61 14.35 29.06
N VAL A 161 31.70 13.02 29.16
CA VAL A 161 32.12 12.18 28.05
C VAL A 161 31.03 12.22 26.99
N VAL A 162 31.28 13.01 25.95
CA VAL A 162 30.65 12.92 24.64
C VAL A 162 30.86 11.48 24.16
N ARG A 163 29.78 10.68 24.09
CA ARG A 163 29.81 9.39 23.40
C ARG A 163 29.93 9.65 21.89
N LEU A 164 31.15 9.87 21.44
CA LEU A 164 31.54 9.71 20.04
C LEU A 164 31.41 8.22 19.72
N CYS A 165 30.55 7.88 18.76
CA CYS A 165 30.54 6.57 18.14
C CYS A 165 31.83 6.40 17.34
N LEU A 166 32.90 5.98 17.99
CA LEU A 166 34.10 5.45 17.34
C LEU A 166 33.77 4.05 16.82
N THR A 167 33.90 3.87 15.51
CA THR A 167 33.91 2.57 14.83
C THR A 167 35.16 1.79 15.21
N PRO A 168 35.11 0.48 15.49
CA PRO A 168 36.31 -0.35 15.52
C PRO A 168 36.74 -0.74 14.10
N ALA A 169 38.02 -0.55 13.80
CA ALA A 169 38.70 -1.07 12.62
C ALA A 169 38.98 -2.59 12.75
N PRO A 170 39.19 -3.32 11.65
CA PRO A 170 39.19 -4.78 11.62
C PRO A 170 40.56 -5.36 12.02
N SER A 171 40.56 -6.45 12.79
CA SER A 171 41.76 -7.23 13.09
C SER A 171 41.67 -8.61 12.44
N ALA A 172 42.73 -8.96 11.72
CA ALA A 172 42.94 -10.21 11.01
C ALA A 172 43.40 -11.33 11.95
N LYS A 173 42.84 -12.54 11.79
CA LYS A 173 43.60 -13.77 11.54
C LYS A 173 42.70 -14.95 11.17
N GLU A 174 43.26 -15.79 10.32
CA GLU A 174 42.67 -16.83 9.48
C GLU A 174 42.22 -18.09 10.26
N ASN A 175 41.26 -18.84 9.69
CA ASN A 175 41.50 -20.22 9.23
C ASN A 175 40.33 -20.81 8.40
N ARG A 176 40.64 -21.03 7.11
CA ARG A 176 40.30 -22.12 6.18
C ARG A 176 39.02 -22.97 6.37
N ALA A 177 38.11 -22.82 5.41
CA ALA A 177 37.62 -23.85 4.45
C ALA A 177 36.65 -23.12 3.49
N GLY A 178 36.75 -23.10 2.17
CA GLY A 178 37.43 -23.99 1.23
C GLY A 178 36.41 -24.64 0.29
N THR A 179 35.70 -23.86 -0.55
CA THR A 179 35.22 -24.40 -1.85
C THR A 179 34.87 -23.28 -2.82
N ALA A 180 35.57 -23.31 -3.95
CA ALA A 180 35.47 -22.38 -5.05
C ALA A 180 34.34 -22.76 -6.01
N ASN A 181 33.79 -21.72 -6.65
CA ASN A 181 33.02 -21.79 -7.88
C ASN A 181 33.71 -22.66 -8.94
N GLN A 182 33.05 -23.75 -9.33
CA GLN A 182 33.22 -24.40 -10.62
C GLN A 182 31.87 -24.95 -11.08
N MET A 183 31.27 -24.34 -12.10
CA MET A 183 30.65 -25.05 -13.23
C MET A 183 30.15 -24.04 -14.27
N THR A 184 31.12 -23.41 -14.93
CA THR A 184 31.04 -23.18 -16.37
C THR A 184 31.57 -24.44 -17.07
N LYS A 185 30.89 -24.83 -18.17
CA LYS A 185 31.16 -25.91 -19.15
C LYS A 185 30.38 -27.21 -18.95
N ARG A 186 29.25 -27.30 -19.67
CA ARG A 186 28.94 -28.51 -20.46
C ARG A 186 28.26 -28.09 -21.77
N PRO A 187 28.64 -28.65 -22.92
CA PRO A 187 28.12 -28.27 -24.23
C PRO A 187 26.84 -29.04 -24.55
N THR A 188 25.83 -28.36 -25.09
CA THR A 188 24.72 -29.00 -25.80
C THR A 188 24.59 -28.35 -27.17
N THR A 189 25.24 -28.95 -28.15
CA THR A 189 24.86 -28.83 -29.55
C THR A 189 23.44 -29.38 -29.71
N VAL A 190 22.46 -28.48 -29.85
CA VAL A 190 21.17 -28.83 -30.47
C VAL A 190 21.01 -27.93 -31.68
N LYS A 191 21.09 -28.56 -32.85
CA LYS A 191 20.90 -27.98 -34.18
C LYS A 191 19.48 -27.39 -34.28
N PRO A 192 19.26 -26.25 -34.96
CA PRO A 192 17.90 -25.77 -35.20
C PRO A 192 17.20 -26.77 -36.13
N ARG A 193 16.08 -27.35 -35.67
CA ARG A 193 15.17 -28.08 -36.56
C ARG A 193 14.32 -27.04 -37.28
N THR A 194 14.43 -27.05 -38.60
CA THR A 194 13.62 -26.29 -39.54
C THR A 194 12.13 -26.53 -39.27
N ALA A 195 11.36 -25.47 -39.47
CA ALA A 195 9.92 -25.50 -39.54
C ALA A 195 9.49 -26.47 -40.65
N ASP A 196 8.66 -27.44 -40.30
CA ASP A 196 7.72 -28.05 -41.22
C ASP A 196 6.36 -27.99 -40.54
N GLY A 197 5.39 -27.47 -41.30
CA GLY A 197 4.05 -27.18 -40.84
C GLY A 197 3.32 -28.43 -40.37
N ALA A 198 2.55 -28.24 -39.30
CA ALA A 198 1.39 -29.05 -39.00
C ALA A 198 0.43 -28.16 -38.22
N ASP A 199 -0.66 -27.77 -38.89
CA ASP A 199 -1.91 -27.45 -38.22
C ASP A 199 -2.22 -28.63 -37.28
N GLY A 200 -2.18 -28.38 -35.98
CA GLY A 200 -2.34 -29.40 -34.96
C GLY A 200 -2.97 -28.75 -33.73
N ASP A 201 -4.20 -29.15 -33.47
CA ASP A 201 -5.07 -28.66 -32.42
C ASP A 201 -4.35 -28.36 -31.11
N ALA A 202 -4.64 -27.19 -30.54
CA ALA A 202 -4.20 -26.85 -29.19
C ALA A 202 -4.65 -27.95 -28.22
N PRO A 203 -3.76 -28.49 -27.36
CA PRO A 203 -4.14 -29.57 -26.46
C PRO A 203 -5.28 -29.09 -25.55
N ALA A 204 -6.34 -29.88 -25.48
CA ALA A 204 -7.51 -29.57 -24.67
C ALA A 204 -7.08 -29.42 -23.20
N LEU A 205 -7.56 -28.34 -22.55
CA LEU A 205 -7.26 -28.03 -21.15
C LEU A 205 -7.49 -29.22 -20.19
N GLY A 206 -8.44 -30.10 -20.54
CA GLY A 206 -8.84 -31.27 -19.75
C GLY A 206 -7.78 -32.37 -19.62
N GLU A 207 -6.72 -32.39 -20.43
CA GLU A 207 -5.64 -33.38 -20.29
C GLU A 207 -4.58 -32.98 -19.25
N ILE A 208 -4.52 -31.72 -18.82
CA ILE A 208 -3.33 -31.17 -18.12
C ILE A 208 -3.64 -30.63 -16.71
N LEU A 209 -4.90 -30.59 -16.27
CA LEU A 209 -5.30 -30.08 -14.95
C LEU A 209 -6.00 -31.17 -14.10
N PRO A 210 -5.29 -32.23 -13.64
CA PRO A 210 -5.89 -33.35 -12.90
C PRO A 210 -6.49 -32.94 -11.54
N ALA A 211 -6.16 -31.73 -11.04
CA ALA A 211 -6.68 -31.19 -9.78
C ALA A 211 -7.99 -30.41 -9.94
N ILE A 212 -8.43 -30.13 -11.16
CA ILE A 212 -9.69 -29.41 -11.41
C ILE A 212 -10.76 -30.45 -11.76
N PRO A 213 -11.93 -30.45 -11.08
CA PRO A 213 -13.04 -31.28 -11.50
C PRO A 213 -13.41 -31.00 -12.96
N ALA A 214 -13.44 -32.02 -13.83
CA ALA A 214 -13.62 -31.87 -15.28
C ALA A 214 -14.87 -31.04 -15.70
N HIS A 215 -15.89 -30.97 -14.84
CA HIS A 215 -17.08 -30.14 -15.06
C HIS A 215 -16.83 -28.62 -14.89
N LEU A 216 -15.65 -28.20 -14.44
CA LEU A 216 -15.25 -26.81 -14.23
C LEU A 216 -14.24 -26.31 -15.27
N ASP A 217 -13.80 -27.16 -16.21
CA ASP A 217 -12.82 -26.78 -17.25
C ASP A 217 -13.26 -25.56 -18.06
N PHE A 218 -14.58 -25.37 -18.23
CA PHE A 218 -15.16 -24.22 -18.92
C PHE A 218 -14.76 -22.87 -18.29
N LEU A 219 -14.50 -22.81 -16.98
CA LEU A 219 -14.06 -21.60 -16.29
C LEU A 219 -12.66 -21.13 -16.73
N PHE A 220 -11.86 -22.05 -17.25
CA PHE A 220 -10.46 -21.83 -17.64
C PHE A 220 -10.27 -21.77 -19.16
N ALA A 221 -11.32 -22.01 -19.94
CA ALA A 221 -11.30 -21.92 -21.40
C ALA A 221 -11.03 -20.48 -21.87
N ASP A 222 -11.63 -19.49 -21.19
CA ASP A 222 -11.48 -18.08 -21.51
C ASP A 222 -10.17 -17.51 -20.95
N ARG A 223 -9.23 -17.23 -21.85
CA ARG A 223 -7.96 -16.59 -21.52
C ARG A 223 -8.07 -15.09 -21.81
N PRO A 224 -7.79 -14.20 -20.84
CA PRO A 224 -7.89 -12.76 -21.05
C PRO A 224 -6.67 -12.21 -21.82
N LEU A 225 -6.27 -12.87 -22.91
CA LEU A 225 -5.09 -12.53 -23.70
C LEU A 225 -5.38 -11.42 -24.71
N LEU A 226 -4.39 -10.55 -24.92
CA LEU A 226 -4.42 -9.55 -25.98
C LEU A 226 -3.64 -10.03 -27.22
N PRO A 227 -3.88 -9.41 -28.40
CA PRO A 227 -3.12 -9.73 -29.60
C PRO A 227 -1.61 -9.64 -29.38
N GLY A 228 -0.88 -10.69 -29.77
CA GLY A 228 0.57 -10.80 -29.60
C GLY A 228 1.03 -11.31 -28.23
N GLU A 229 0.12 -11.68 -27.33
CA GLU A 229 0.47 -12.38 -26.10
C GLU A 229 0.60 -13.89 -26.32
N ASN A 230 1.49 -14.53 -25.56
CA ASN A 230 1.81 -15.94 -25.74
C ASN A 230 0.88 -16.82 -24.87
N VAL A 231 0.11 -17.68 -25.53
CA VAL A 231 -0.85 -18.61 -24.92
C VAL A 231 -0.13 -19.64 -24.03
N GLU A 232 0.97 -20.22 -24.51
CA GLU A 232 1.74 -21.24 -23.79
C GLU A 232 2.30 -20.72 -22.47
N GLN A 233 2.70 -19.45 -22.41
CA GLN A 233 3.19 -18.81 -21.19
C GLN A 233 2.08 -18.62 -20.16
N TYR A 234 0.88 -18.25 -20.61
CA TYR A 234 -0.28 -18.14 -19.74
C TYR A 234 -0.69 -19.53 -19.21
N ASP A 235 -0.75 -20.53 -20.09
CA ASP A 235 -1.10 -21.90 -19.71
C ASP A 235 -0.04 -22.54 -18.80
N ALA A 236 1.24 -22.23 -19.01
CA ALA A 236 2.30 -22.64 -18.09
C ALA A 236 2.09 -22.01 -16.70
N LEU A 237 1.76 -20.71 -16.62
CA LEU A 237 1.48 -20.06 -15.35
C LEU A 237 0.26 -20.70 -14.66
N LEU A 238 -0.84 -20.88 -15.39
CA LEU A 238 -2.06 -21.50 -14.88
C LEU A 238 -1.77 -22.88 -14.29
N ARG A 239 -1.08 -23.74 -15.04
CA ARG A 239 -0.73 -25.10 -14.59
C ARG A 239 0.09 -25.10 -13.32
N ASN A 240 1.12 -24.25 -13.23
CA ASN A 240 1.95 -24.17 -12.04
C ASN A 240 1.15 -23.71 -10.81
N ILE A 241 0.25 -22.73 -10.97
CA ILE A 241 -0.58 -22.26 -9.85
C ILE A 241 -1.60 -23.32 -9.44
N VAL A 242 -2.26 -23.99 -10.39
CA VAL A 242 -3.22 -25.07 -10.08
C VAL A 242 -2.52 -26.22 -9.36
N GLN A 243 -1.34 -26.63 -9.82
CA GLN A 243 -0.55 -27.69 -9.20
C GLN A 243 -0.06 -27.31 -7.79
N GLN A 244 0.23 -26.03 -7.55
CA GLN A 244 0.70 -25.58 -6.23
C GLN A 244 -0.45 -25.37 -5.23
N VAL A 245 -1.59 -24.85 -5.71
CA VAL A 245 -2.73 -24.53 -4.84
C VAL A 245 -3.57 -25.78 -4.57
N GLU A 246 -3.72 -26.67 -5.56
CA GLU A 246 -4.59 -27.85 -5.52
C GLU A 246 -5.99 -27.48 -4.98
N PRO A 247 -6.80 -26.75 -5.76
CA PRO A 247 -8.09 -26.23 -5.28
C PRO A 247 -9.03 -27.38 -4.91
N ALA A 248 -9.56 -27.37 -3.67
CA ALA A 248 -10.38 -28.45 -3.16
C ALA A 248 -11.86 -28.35 -3.57
N ASP A 249 -12.31 -27.17 -3.97
CA ASP A 249 -13.69 -26.91 -4.37
C ASP A 249 -13.83 -25.79 -5.41
N VAL A 250 -15.06 -25.59 -5.89
CA VAL A 250 -15.41 -24.61 -6.92
C VAL A 250 -14.98 -23.19 -6.54
N ILE A 251 -15.07 -22.80 -5.26
CA ILE A 251 -14.72 -21.45 -4.82
C ILE A 251 -13.21 -21.26 -4.91
N GLU A 252 -12.43 -22.25 -4.46
CA GLU A 252 -10.98 -22.20 -4.60
C GLU A 252 -10.55 -22.22 -6.07
N ALA A 253 -11.23 -22.96 -6.94
CA ALA A 253 -10.97 -22.97 -8.38
C ALA A 253 -11.21 -21.58 -9.02
N LEU A 254 -12.31 -20.90 -8.67
CA LEU A 254 -12.56 -19.52 -9.10
C LEU A 254 -11.47 -18.57 -8.60
N CYS A 255 -11.07 -18.69 -7.33
CA CYS A 255 -9.97 -17.89 -6.80
C CYS A 255 -8.66 -18.14 -7.56
N VAL A 256 -8.35 -19.39 -7.94
CA VAL A 256 -7.18 -19.72 -8.75
C VAL A 256 -7.23 -19.06 -10.13
N LYS A 257 -8.38 -19.11 -10.82
CA LYS A 257 -8.55 -18.43 -12.11
C LYS A 257 -8.28 -16.93 -11.98
N ASP A 258 -8.91 -16.29 -11.00
CA ASP A 258 -8.74 -14.86 -10.74
C ASP A 258 -7.28 -14.51 -10.39
N ILE A 259 -6.61 -15.34 -9.57
CA ILE A 259 -5.19 -15.16 -9.22
C ILE A 259 -4.32 -15.15 -10.48
N VAL A 260 -4.52 -16.13 -11.38
CA VAL A 260 -3.75 -16.23 -12.63
C VAL A 260 -4.00 -15.03 -13.53
N ASP A 261 -5.25 -14.62 -13.68
CA ASP A 261 -5.64 -13.47 -14.48
C ASP A 261 -5.05 -12.17 -13.93
N LEU A 262 -5.09 -11.97 -12.61
CA LEU A 262 -4.53 -10.80 -11.94
C LEU A 262 -2.99 -10.76 -12.06
N ILE A 263 -2.31 -11.91 -11.99
CA ILE A 263 -0.86 -11.99 -12.23
C ILE A 263 -0.56 -11.57 -13.68
N TRP A 264 -1.34 -12.07 -14.63
CA TRP A 264 -1.15 -11.76 -16.04
C TRP A 264 -1.43 -10.27 -16.35
N GLU A 265 -2.51 -9.71 -15.80
CA GLU A 265 -2.87 -8.31 -15.90
C GLU A 265 -1.75 -7.41 -15.31
N ALA A 266 -1.26 -7.72 -14.11
CA ALA A 266 -0.16 -6.98 -13.48
C ALA A 266 1.12 -7.02 -14.34
N LYS A 267 1.47 -8.19 -14.89
CA LYS A 267 2.63 -8.34 -15.80
C LYS A 267 2.46 -7.48 -17.06
N ARG A 268 1.28 -7.47 -17.66
CA ARG A 268 0.94 -6.65 -18.83
C ARG A 268 1.06 -5.16 -18.53
N LEU A 269 0.46 -4.70 -17.43
CA LEU A 269 0.50 -3.30 -17.02
C LEU A 269 1.94 -2.81 -16.78
N ARG A 270 2.78 -3.63 -16.14
CA ARG A 270 4.20 -3.32 -15.95
C ARG A 270 4.98 -3.26 -17.27
N ARG A 271 4.66 -4.10 -18.25
CA ARG A 271 5.23 -4.01 -19.60
C ARG A 271 4.81 -2.72 -20.29
N TRP A 272 3.52 -2.36 -20.25
CA TRP A 272 3.01 -1.13 -20.85
C TRP A 272 3.60 0.13 -20.22
N ARG A 273 3.82 0.13 -18.91
CA ARG A 273 4.56 1.20 -18.22
C ARG A 273 5.91 1.45 -18.89
N GLY A 274 6.66 0.38 -19.19
CA GLY A 274 7.93 0.47 -19.90
C GLY A 274 7.78 1.03 -21.32
N GLN A 275 6.77 0.58 -22.06
CA GLN A 275 6.52 1.07 -23.42
C GLN A 275 6.11 2.55 -23.46
N ILE A 276 5.29 3.00 -22.51
CA ILE A 276 4.89 4.40 -22.38
C ILE A 276 6.11 5.28 -22.10
N LEU A 277 7.02 4.83 -21.23
CA LEU A 277 8.27 5.53 -20.96
C LEU A 277 9.14 5.67 -22.21
N VAL A 278 9.28 4.59 -22.99
CA VAL A 278 10.04 4.63 -24.25
C VAL A 278 9.41 5.59 -25.26
N GLN A 279 8.08 5.57 -25.40
CA GLN A 279 7.36 6.52 -26.26
C GLN A 279 7.48 7.96 -25.77
N ALA A 280 7.48 8.17 -24.45
CA ALA A 280 7.64 9.49 -23.86
C ALA A 280 9.05 10.04 -24.08
N GLN A 281 10.08 9.20 -24.04
CA GLN A 281 11.45 9.58 -24.36
C GLN A 281 11.57 10.05 -25.81
N LEU A 282 10.89 9.39 -26.75
CA LEU A 282 10.85 9.85 -28.14
C LEU A 282 10.33 11.30 -28.24
N LYS A 283 9.19 11.58 -27.62
CA LYS A 283 8.62 12.94 -27.56
C LYS A 283 9.53 13.93 -26.85
N ALA A 284 10.18 13.52 -25.76
CA ALA A 284 11.11 14.36 -25.03
C ALA A 284 12.33 14.74 -25.87
N VAL A 285 12.88 13.81 -26.66
CA VAL A 285 13.97 14.15 -27.59
C VAL A 285 13.49 15.18 -28.59
N GLU A 286 12.31 14.99 -29.21
CA GLU A 286 11.74 15.95 -30.16
C GLU A 286 11.58 17.35 -29.57
N GLU A 287 11.00 17.47 -28.37
CA GLU A 287 10.83 18.76 -27.68
C GLU A 287 12.16 19.44 -27.36
N LEU A 288 13.17 18.64 -26.96
CA LEU A 288 14.47 19.18 -26.57
C LEU A 288 15.33 19.58 -27.77
N ILE A 289 15.26 18.91 -28.92
CA ILE A 289 16.08 19.26 -30.09
C ILE A 289 15.44 20.32 -30.99
N ARG A 290 14.11 20.43 -30.99
CA ARG A 290 13.35 21.32 -31.88
C ARG A 290 13.81 22.79 -31.86
N PRO A 291 14.07 23.43 -30.70
CA PRO A 291 14.49 24.83 -30.69
C PRO A 291 15.86 25.07 -31.36
N THR A 292 16.78 24.10 -31.27
CA THR A 292 18.11 24.23 -31.87
C THR A 292 18.03 24.14 -33.39
N LEU A 293 17.15 23.28 -33.91
CA LEU A 293 16.92 23.11 -35.34
C LEU A 293 16.15 24.30 -35.96
N GLN A 294 15.37 25.03 -35.16
CA GLN A 294 14.61 26.20 -35.60
C GLN A 294 15.42 27.50 -35.59
N ASN A 295 16.46 27.60 -34.74
CA ASN A 295 17.24 28.82 -34.53
C ASN A 295 18.64 28.80 -35.17
N GLY A 296 19.01 27.71 -35.87
CA GLY A 296 20.31 27.61 -36.53
C GLY A 296 20.36 28.45 -37.81
N GLU A 297 21.18 29.52 -37.81
CA GLU A 297 21.49 30.32 -39.01
C GLU A 297 22.52 29.66 -39.94
N ASP A 298 23.17 28.56 -39.53
CA ASP A 298 24.14 27.84 -40.37
C ASP A 298 23.89 26.32 -40.35
N ILE A 299 23.92 25.75 -41.56
CA ILE A 299 23.66 24.37 -41.97
C ILE A 299 22.16 24.00 -42.08
N ASP A 300 21.66 24.04 -43.33
CA ASP A 300 20.37 23.49 -43.73
C ASP A 300 20.40 21.94 -43.72
N ILE A 301 20.59 21.35 -42.53
CA ILE A 301 20.42 19.91 -42.29
C ILE A 301 18.92 19.55 -42.29
N SER A 302 18.06 20.56 -42.11
CA SER A 302 16.61 20.41 -42.03
C SER A 302 15.94 19.95 -43.34
N THR A 303 16.53 20.27 -44.50
CA THR A 303 16.05 19.84 -45.83
C THR A 303 16.57 18.46 -46.27
N ALA A 304 17.56 17.87 -45.56
CA ALA A 304 18.06 16.54 -45.88
C ALA A 304 17.07 15.45 -45.39
N PRO A 305 16.50 14.61 -46.27
CA PRO A 305 15.56 13.57 -45.88
C PRO A 305 16.22 12.59 -44.89
N GLY A 306 15.73 12.56 -43.65
CA GLY A 306 16.23 11.68 -42.58
C GLY A 306 16.71 12.38 -41.30
N TYR A 307 16.79 13.72 -41.30
CA TYR A 307 17.26 14.55 -40.19
C TYR A 307 16.17 15.40 -39.51
N SER A 308 14.90 15.16 -39.82
CA SER A 308 13.77 15.72 -39.07
C SER A 308 13.86 15.39 -37.57
N PRO A 309 13.33 16.24 -36.66
CA PRO A 309 13.31 15.97 -35.22
C PRO A 309 12.79 14.57 -34.87
N GLU A 310 11.72 14.15 -35.54
CA GLU A 310 11.07 12.85 -35.36
C GLU A 310 12.01 11.69 -35.76
N ALA A 311 12.72 11.85 -36.88
CA ALA A 311 13.68 10.86 -37.36
C ALA A 311 14.93 10.76 -36.48
N LEU A 312 15.36 11.87 -35.87
CA LEU A 312 16.47 11.90 -34.91
C LEU A 312 16.05 11.26 -33.58
N ALA A 313 14.87 11.61 -33.07
CA ALA A 313 14.30 11.02 -31.86
C ALA A 313 14.12 9.50 -31.98
N LEU A 314 13.57 9.02 -33.10
CA LEU A 314 13.46 7.58 -33.37
C LEU A 314 14.84 6.93 -33.44
N GLY A 315 15.81 7.58 -34.07
CA GLY A 315 17.19 7.10 -34.16
C GLY A 315 17.86 6.97 -32.80
N TRP A 316 17.62 7.93 -31.91
CA TRP A 316 18.14 7.92 -30.54
C TRP A 316 17.53 6.79 -29.72
N VAL A 317 16.19 6.65 -29.73
CA VAL A 317 15.48 5.58 -29.01
C VAL A 317 15.84 4.18 -29.52
N THR A 318 16.05 4.03 -30.82
CA THR A 318 16.46 2.75 -31.43
C THR A 318 17.96 2.47 -31.32
N GLY A 319 18.76 3.40 -30.78
CA GLY A 319 20.19 3.21 -30.56
C GLY A 319 21.03 3.25 -31.84
N ARG A 320 20.60 3.99 -32.88
CA ARG A 320 21.40 4.16 -34.10
C ARG A 320 22.55 5.13 -33.82
N GLU A 321 23.79 4.63 -33.87
CA GLU A 321 24.99 5.35 -33.42
C GLU A 321 25.13 6.76 -34.01
N ILE A 322 24.93 6.90 -35.34
CA ILE A 322 25.04 8.19 -36.04
C ILE A 322 24.01 9.20 -35.50
N LYS A 323 22.75 8.79 -35.37
CA LYS A 323 21.66 9.67 -34.94
C LYS A 323 21.77 10.00 -33.47
N LYS A 324 22.17 9.02 -32.66
CA LYS A 324 22.41 9.19 -31.23
C LYS A 324 23.52 10.21 -30.98
N GLY A 325 24.66 10.07 -31.65
CA GLY A 325 25.78 11.01 -31.54
C GLY A 325 25.41 12.44 -31.95
N LEU A 326 24.57 12.59 -32.97
CA LEU A 326 24.07 13.91 -33.39
C LEU A 326 23.15 14.55 -32.33
N VAL A 327 22.20 13.77 -31.78
CA VAL A 327 21.32 14.25 -30.70
C VAL A 327 22.15 14.62 -29.47
N ASP A 328 23.12 13.79 -29.09
CA ASP A 328 23.98 14.05 -27.93
C ASP A 328 24.80 15.35 -28.11
N LYS A 329 25.28 15.62 -29.34
CA LYS A 329 25.94 16.90 -29.68
C LYS A 329 25.01 18.11 -29.52
N ILE A 330 23.79 18.03 -30.06
CA ILE A 330 22.77 19.10 -29.96
C ILE A 330 22.41 19.40 -28.49
N LEU A 331 22.36 18.37 -27.64
CA LEU A 331 22.08 18.53 -26.22
C LEU A 331 23.25 19.19 -25.49
N GLN A 332 24.49 18.80 -25.79
CA GLN A 332 25.69 19.37 -25.18
C GLN A 332 25.83 20.87 -25.41
N GLU A 333 25.49 21.36 -26.61
CA GLU A 333 25.47 22.79 -26.93
C GLU A 333 24.54 23.59 -26.00
N ARG A 334 23.55 22.93 -25.40
CA ARG A 334 22.59 23.50 -24.45
C ARG A 334 22.84 23.08 -23.00
N SER A 335 24.00 22.47 -22.72
CA SER A 335 24.32 21.91 -21.39
C SER A 335 23.31 20.87 -20.89
N LEU A 336 22.67 20.15 -21.82
CA LEU A 336 21.73 19.06 -21.53
C LEU A 336 22.39 17.70 -21.76
N THR A 337 21.84 16.68 -21.12
CA THR A 337 22.34 15.31 -21.14
C THR A 337 21.23 14.32 -21.51
N ALA A 338 21.63 13.06 -21.77
CA ALA A 338 20.69 11.96 -21.93
C ALA A 338 19.79 11.74 -20.69
N GLU A 339 20.21 12.17 -19.50
CA GLU A 339 19.39 12.06 -18.30
C GLU A 339 18.25 13.09 -18.29
N ASP A 340 18.48 14.29 -18.84
CA ASP A 340 17.45 15.33 -18.98
C ASP A 340 16.33 14.87 -19.93
N ILE A 341 16.68 14.13 -20.99
CA ILE A 341 15.68 13.49 -21.87
C ILE A 341 14.81 12.51 -21.07
N LYS A 342 15.42 11.65 -20.25
CA LYS A 342 14.67 10.67 -19.46
C LYS A 342 13.78 11.36 -18.43
N ALA A 343 14.29 12.39 -17.76
CA ALA A 343 13.54 13.18 -16.80
C ALA A 343 12.34 13.89 -17.46
N GLN A 344 12.55 14.51 -18.62
CA GLN A 344 11.49 15.15 -19.40
C GLN A 344 10.46 14.12 -19.86
N GLY A 345 10.88 12.98 -20.40
CA GLY A 345 9.97 11.90 -20.81
C GLY A 345 9.14 11.36 -19.63
N PHE A 346 9.76 11.23 -18.46
CA PHE A 346 9.04 10.85 -17.24
C PHE A 346 8.01 11.91 -16.84
N LEU A 347 8.37 13.20 -16.84
CA LEU A 347 7.46 14.31 -16.51
C LEU A 347 6.27 14.38 -17.46
N LEU A 348 6.50 14.21 -18.77
CA LEU A 348 5.45 14.21 -19.80
C LEU A 348 4.40 13.12 -19.60
N THR A 349 4.75 12.01 -18.95
CA THR A 349 3.85 10.85 -18.79
C THR A 349 3.54 10.48 -17.34
N LEU A 350 3.92 11.33 -16.39
CA LEU A 350 3.76 11.09 -14.95
C LEU A 350 2.31 10.68 -14.57
N PRO A 351 1.24 11.38 -15.02
CA PRO A 351 -0.13 10.98 -14.68
C PRO A 351 -0.53 9.60 -15.21
N ALA A 352 -0.03 9.22 -16.40
CA ALA A 352 -0.31 7.92 -17.00
C ALA A 352 0.43 6.80 -16.27
N ILE A 353 1.69 7.03 -15.90
CA ILE A 353 2.50 6.08 -15.13
C ILE A 353 1.87 5.85 -13.76
N GLU A 354 1.51 6.92 -13.03
CA GLU A 354 0.85 6.79 -11.73
C GLU A 354 -0.45 6.00 -11.81
N ARG A 355 -1.21 6.15 -12.91
CA ARG A 355 -2.45 5.40 -13.10
C ARG A 355 -2.18 3.92 -13.35
N ILE A 356 -1.20 3.60 -14.18
CA ILE A 356 -0.81 2.21 -14.47
C ILE A 356 -0.23 1.54 -13.23
N ASP A 357 0.62 2.24 -12.47
CA ASP A 357 1.20 1.71 -11.22
C ASP A 357 0.10 1.46 -10.18
N ARG A 358 -0.93 2.31 -10.11
CA ARG A 358 -2.12 2.07 -9.29
C ARG A 358 -2.91 0.84 -9.73
N LEU A 359 -3.11 0.65 -11.03
CA LEU A 359 -3.81 -0.52 -11.56
C LEU A 359 -3.03 -1.82 -11.28
N ALA A 360 -1.72 -1.81 -11.52
CA ALA A 360 -0.86 -2.96 -11.25
C ALA A 360 -0.84 -3.29 -9.76
N SER A 361 -0.71 -2.28 -8.90
CA SER A 361 -0.77 -2.47 -7.44
C SER A 361 -2.13 -2.99 -6.97
N ALA A 362 -3.23 -2.52 -7.57
CA ALA A 362 -4.56 -3.03 -7.26
C ALA A 362 -4.72 -4.50 -7.65
N ALA A 363 -4.17 -4.91 -8.80
CA ALA A 363 -4.18 -6.32 -9.22
C ALA A 363 -3.38 -7.20 -8.25
N ASP A 364 -2.17 -6.77 -7.86
CA ASP A 364 -1.35 -7.45 -6.86
C ASP A 364 -2.06 -7.58 -5.50
N GLN A 365 -2.69 -6.50 -5.03
CA GLN A 365 -3.42 -6.51 -3.75
C GLN A 365 -4.62 -7.48 -3.76
N ARG A 366 -5.34 -7.57 -4.88
CA ARG A 366 -6.46 -8.52 -5.02
C ARG A 366 -5.95 -9.95 -5.04
N ARG A 367 -4.87 -10.24 -5.79
CA ARG A 367 -4.21 -11.56 -5.79
C ARG A 367 -3.84 -11.98 -4.37
N ASP A 368 -3.16 -11.11 -3.62
CA ASP A 368 -2.73 -11.40 -2.26
C ASP A 368 -3.91 -11.54 -1.29
N ALA A 369 -5.05 -10.89 -1.56
CA ALA A 369 -6.27 -11.09 -0.79
C ALA A 369 -6.89 -12.47 -1.05
N LEU A 370 -6.96 -12.91 -2.31
CA LEU A 370 -7.49 -14.21 -2.70
C LEU A 370 -6.64 -15.36 -2.13
N LEU A 371 -5.31 -15.27 -2.22
CA LEU A 371 -4.41 -16.26 -1.62
C LEU A 371 -4.65 -16.41 -0.10
N ARG A 372 -4.76 -15.28 0.61
CA ARG A 372 -5.08 -15.27 2.05
C ARG A 372 -6.48 -15.81 2.34
N GLU A 373 -7.42 -15.70 1.42
CA GLU A 373 -8.77 -16.25 1.58
C GLU A 373 -8.78 -17.76 1.51
N ILE A 374 -8.06 -18.34 0.54
CA ILE A 374 -7.83 -19.79 0.44
C ILE A 374 -7.19 -20.31 1.73
N GLU A 375 -6.08 -19.70 2.17
CA GLU A 375 -5.39 -20.09 3.40
C GLU A 375 -6.31 -20.02 4.64
N ARG A 376 -7.09 -18.95 4.77
CA ARG A 376 -8.03 -18.77 5.89
C ARG A 376 -9.13 -19.82 5.89
N LYS A 377 -9.71 -20.12 4.72
CA LYS A 377 -10.76 -21.13 4.57
C LYS A 377 -10.25 -22.51 4.97
N ARG A 378 -9.06 -22.90 4.47
CA ARG A 378 -8.40 -24.16 4.84
C ARG A 378 -8.06 -24.23 6.33
N ALA A 379 -7.56 -23.15 6.92
CA ALA A 379 -7.27 -23.08 8.35
C ALA A 379 -8.54 -23.24 9.21
N SER A 380 -9.64 -22.60 8.82
CA SER A 380 -10.94 -22.73 9.49
C SER A 380 -11.47 -24.16 9.42
N PHE A 381 -11.42 -24.79 8.23
CA PHE A 381 -11.86 -26.17 8.05
C PHE A 381 -11.01 -27.14 8.89
N ALA A 382 -9.68 -27.00 8.86
CA ALA A 382 -8.78 -27.82 9.67
C ALA A 382 -9.04 -27.66 11.18
N GLN A 383 -9.40 -26.45 11.63
CA GLN A 383 -9.76 -26.21 13.02
C GLN A 383 -11.09 -26.88 13.39
N GLN A 384 -12.11 -26.80 12.53
CA GLN A 384 -13.40 -27.45 12.74
C GLN A 384 -13.24 -28.97 12.84
N VAL A 385 -12.45 -29.58 11.94
CA VAL A 385 -12.15 -31.02 11.99
C VAL A 385 -11.48 -31.39 13.31
N ARG A 386 -10.43 -30.65 13.73
CA ARG A 386 -9.77 -30.90 15.03
C ARG A 386 -10.72 -30.82 16.22
N THR A 387 -11.60 -29.82 16.25
CA THR A 387 -12.59 -29.67 17.33
C THR A 387 -13.62 -30.79 17.31
N ALA A 388 -14.09 -31.21 16.13
CA ALA A 388 -15.01 -32.34 16.02
C ALA A 388 -14.37 -33.64 16.50
N THR A 389 -13.16 -33.96 16.05
CA THR A 389 -12.43 -35.17 16.46
C THR A 389 -12.15 -35.18 17.97
N ALA A 390 -11.77 -34.06 18.57
CA ALA A 390 -11.61 -33.96 20.02
C ALA A 390 -12.92 -34.25 20.78
N GLY A 391 -14.05 -33.73 20.28
CA GLY A 391 -15.37 -34.00 20.86
C GLY A 391 -15.79 -35.48 20.79
N PHE A 392 -15.42 -36.21 19.73
CA PHE A 392 -15.68 -37.65 19.64
C PHE A 392 -14.84 -38.46 20.62
N LEU A 393 -13.55 -38.12 20.78
CA LEU A 393 -12.65 -38.82 21.71
C LEU A 393 -13.07 -38.64 23.18
N ASP A 394 -13.57 -37.46 23.55
CA ASP A 394 -14.05 -37.20 24.91
C ASP A 394 -15.34 -37.98 25.24
N VAL A 395 -16.19 -38.29 24.25
CA VAL A 395 -17.44 -39.06 24.46
C VAL A 395 -17.14 -40.55 24.70
N GLU A 396 -16.24 -41.17 23.93
CA GLU A 396 -15.87 -42.58 24.12
C GLU A 396 -15.21 -42.85 25.48
N HIS A 397 -14.52 -41.86 26.07
CA HIS A 397 -13.95 -41.96 27.42
C HIS A 397 -15.00 -41.81 28.55
N THR A 398 -16.19 -41.30 28.25
CA THR A 398 -17.28 -41.18 29.25
C THR A 398 -18.24 -42.36 29.27
N GLU A 399 -18.34 -43.14 28.18
CA GLU A 399 -19.24 -44.30 28.09
C GLU A 399 -18.62 -45.60 28.63
N THR A 400 -17.34 -45.59 29.03
CA THR A 400 -16.59 -46.77 29.51
C THR A 400 -16.45 -46.86 31.04
N ARG A 401 -17.32 -46.22 31.83
CA ARG A 401 -17.19 -46.22 33.30
C ARG A 401 -18.43 -46.67 34.08
#